data_AF-A0A7S4G5E4-F1
#
_entry.id   AF-A0A7S4G5E4-F1
#
_cell.length_a   1.000
_cell.length_b   1.000
_cell.length_c   1.000
_cell.angle_alpha   90.00
_cell.angle_beta   90.00
_cell.angle_gamma   90.00
#
_symmetry.space_group_name_H-M   'P 1'
#
loop_
_entity.id
_entity.type
_entity.pdbx_description
1 polymer ?
#
loop_
_entity_poly.entity_id
_entity_poly.type
_entity_poly.pdbx_seq_one_letter_code
_entity_poly.pdbx_strand_id
1 'polypeptide(L)'
;LDPVHPIHIRAHAMDQLHEVATRKGTEIAELFLQFKELYAQVVQRLPSAHMLVNEVANILDMSLKEFLESSLVYTVPPLVLQCDLGVLQAIARNVDRNLDAIVTEHLGAVYAHVLLQNEDPKGKHQKK
;
A
#
# COMPACT_ATOMS: atom_id res chain seq x y z
N LEU A 1 -6.80 -34.39 -8.99
CA LEU A 1 -5.99 -33.21 -8.60
C LEU A 1 -6.63 -32.70 -7.32
N ASP A 2 -6.03 -33.00 -6.17
CA ASP A 2 -6.53 -32.48 -4.90
C ASP A 2 -6.60 -30.95 -4.98
N PRO A 3 -7.69 -30.32 -4.52
CA PRO A 3 -7.75 -28.87 -4.46
C PRO A 3 -6.63 -28.42 -3.52
N VAL A 4 -5.65 -27.70 -4.04
CA VAL A 4 -4.59 -27.12 -3.21
C VAL A 4 -5.28 -26.21 -2.20
N HIS A 5 -5.29 -26.65 -0.94
CA HIS A 5 -5.96 -25.93 0.11
C HIS A 5 -5.33 -24.54 0.23
N PRO A 6 -6.09 -23.44 0.36
CA PRO A 6 -5.56 -22.06 0.41
C PRO A 6 -4.45 -21.84 1.45
N ILE A 7 -4.41 -22.69 2.49
CA ILE A 7 -3.36 -22.71 3.50
C ILE A 7 -2.01 -23.15 2.91
N HIS A 8 -1.99 -24.17 2.04
CA HIS A 8 -0.76 -24.67 1.43
C HIS A 8 -0.17 -23.66 0.45
N ILE A 9 -1.02 -22.93 -0.29
CA ILE A 9 -0.58 -21.84 -1.18
C ILE A 9 0.08 -20.72 -0.37
N ARG A 10 -0.55 -20.31 0.75
CA ARG A 10 0.01 -19.27 1.62
C ARG A 10 1.34 -19.65 2.25
N ALA A 11 1.43 -20.85 2.82
CA ALA A 11 2.67 -21.34 3.42
C ALA A 11 3.79 -21.39 2.38
N HIS A 12 3.51 -21.97 1.20
CA HIS A 12 4.50 -22.04 0.13
C HIS A 12 4.93 -20.65 -0.38
N ALA A 13 4.00 -19.70 -0.52
CA ALA A 13 4.33 -18.34 -0.92
C ALA A 13 5.23 -17.64 0.11
N MET A 14 5.02 -17.88 1.41
CA MET A 14 5.89 -17.36 2.47
C MET A 14 7.29 -17.94 2.40
N ASP A 15 7.40 -19.26 2.24
CA ASP A 15 8.71 -19.92 2.09
C ASP A 15 9.48 -19.34 0.90
N GLN A 16 8.79 -19.11 -0.22
CA GLN A 16 9.39 -18.50 -1.41
C GLN A 16 9.83 -17.05 -1.18
N LEU A 17 9.06 -16.24 -0.45
CA LEU A 17 9.46 -14.86 -0.12
C LEU A 17 10.70 -14.85 0.78
N HIS A 18 10.75 -15.71 1.79
CA HIS A 18 11.94 -15.85 2.65
C HIS A 18 13.17 -16.32 1.88
N GLU A 19 13.00 -17.25 0.94
CA GLU A 19 14.08 -17.73 0.09
C GLU A 19 14.65 -16.60 -0.78
N VAL A 20 13.77 -15.79 -1.38
CA VAL A 20 14.18 -14.63 -2.21
C VAL A 20 14.88 -13.57 -1.35
N ALA A 21 14.34 -13.26 -0.17
CA ALA A 21 14.92 -12.30 0.78
C ALA A 21 16.33 -12.74 1.20
N THR A 22 16.49 -14.01 1.59
CA THR A 22 17.77 -14.61 1.95
C THR A 22 18.77 -14.56 0.80
N ARG A 23 18.33 -14.92 -0.42
CA ARG A 23 19.18 -14.91 -1.62
C ARG A 23 19.67 -13.51 -1.99
N LYS A 24 18.86 -12.49 -1.71
CA LYS A 24 19.19 -11.07 -1.96
C LYS A 24 19.87 -10.38 -0.78
N GLY A 25 20.00 -11.04 0.37
CA GLY A 25 20.61 -10.48 1.58
C GLY A 25 19.83 -9.29 2.14
N THR A 26 18.51 -9.35 2.10
CA THR A 26 17.57 -8.25 2.38
C THR A 26 16.38 -8.78 3.17
N GLU A 27 15.59 -7.90 3.78
CA GLU A 27 14.36 -8.28 4.48
C GLU A 27 13.14 -8.30 3.53
N ILE A 28 12.07 -9.03 3.88
CA ILE A 28 10.86 -9.07 3.06
C ILE A 28 10.25 -7.66 2.93
N ALA A 29 10.29 -6.86 4.00
CA ALA A 29 9.86 -5.45 3.97
C ALA A 29 10.61 -4.63 2.92
N GLU A 30 11.93 -4.83 2.79
CA GLU A 30 12.76 -4.15 1.81
C GLU A 30 12.46 -4.60 0.38
N LEU A 31 12.13 -5.89 0.17
CA LEU A 31 11.61 -6.36 -1.11
C LEU A 31 10.27 -5.69 -1.44
N PHE A 32 9.38 -5.58 -0.46
CA PHE A 32 8.05 -5.03 -0.63
C PHE A 32 8.07 -3.52 -0.96
N LEU A 33 9.05 -2.77 -0.46
CA LEU A 33 9.26 -1.36 -0.81
C LEU A 33 9.48 -1.12 -2.31
N GLN A 34 9.92 -2.13 -3.07
CA GLN A 34 10.09 -2.02 -4.52
C GLN A 34 8.75 -1.96 -5.26
N PHE A 35 7.65 -2.37 -4.62
CA PHE A 35 6.31 -2.46 -5.20
C PHE A 35 5.38 -1.43 -4.55
N LYS A 36 5.72 -0.14 -4.69
CA LYS A 36 5.04 0.98 -4.04
C LYS A 36 3.53 1.01 -4.33
N GLU A 37 3.14 0.61 -5.53
CA GLU A 37 1.76 0.50 -5.97
C GLU A 37 0.93 -0.54 -5.21
N LEU A 38 1.56 -1.58 -4.66
CA LEU A 38 0.86 -2.62 -3.90
C LEU A 38 0.34 -2.08 -2.57
N TYR A 39 1.03 -1.11 -1.95
CA TYR A 39 0.56 -0.51 -0.71
C TYR A 39 -0.84 0.09 -0.87
N ALA A 40 -1.07 0.90 -1.91
CA ALA A 40 -2.38 1.47 -2.20
C ALA A 40 -3.44 0.38 -2.45
N GLN A 41 -3.11 -0.65 -3.24
CA GLN A 41 -4.03 -1.74 -3.56
C GLN A 41 -4.43 -2.57 -2.33
N VAL A 42 -3.48 -2.84 -1.44
CA VAL A 42 -3.73 -3.58 -0.18
C VAL A 42 -4.55 -2.71 0.76
N VAL A 43 -4.17 -1.45 0.97
CA VAL A 43 -4.85 -0.54 1.91
C VAL A 43 -6.28 -0.21 1.47
N GLN A 44 -6.57 -0.14 0.17
CA GLN A 44 -7.95 0.00 -0.33
C GLN A 44 -8.88 -1.14 0.12
N ARG A 45 -8.33 -2.31 0.47
CA ARG A 45 -9.12 -3.43 0.99
C ARG A 45 -9.42 -3.32 2.48
N LEU A 46 -8.82 -2.37 3.20
CA LEU A 46 -8.99 -2.22 4.65
C LEU A 46 -10.46 -2.20 5.12
N PRO A 47 -11.41 -1.51 4.46
CA PRO A 47 -12.81 -1.51 4.90
C PRO A 47 -13.55 -2.83 4.68
N SER A 48 -13.13 -3.64 3.70
CA SER A 48 -13.86 -4.85 3.25
C SER A 48 -13.18 -6.16 3.62
N ALA A 49 -11.87 -6.15 3.84
CA ALA A 49 -11.04 -7.32 4.10
C ALA A 49 -9.89 -6.98 5.07
N HIS A 50 -10.24 -6.43 6.24
CA HIS A 50 -9.28 -6.04 7.28
C HIS A 50 -8.27 -7.15 7.64
N MET A 51 -8.74 -8.40 7.75
CA MET A 51 -7.87 -9.55 8.05
C MET A 51 -6.77 -9.75 7.01
N LEU A 52 -7.05 -9.49 5.72
CA LEU A 52 -6.06 -9.62 4.66
C LEU A 52 -4.98 -8.54 4.78
N VAL A 53 -5.36 -7.31 5.12
CA VAL A 53 -4.40 -6.23 5.35
C VAL A 53 -3.51 -6.55 6.56
N ASN A 54 -4.11 -7.10 7.63
CA ASN A 54 -3.36 -7.56 8.80
C ASN A 54 -2.42 -8.73 8.49
N GLU A 55 -2.86 -9.68 7.65
CA GLU A 55 -1.98 -10.76 7.16
C GLU A 55 -0.79 -10.18 6.39
N VAL A 56 -0.99 -9.20 5.51
CA VAL A 56 0.12 -8.52 4.81
C VAL A 56 1.07 -7.84 5.79
N ALA A 57 0.55 -7.11 6.79
CA ALA A 57 1.38 -6.49 7.81
C ALA A 57 2.25 -7.53 8.55
N ASN A 58 1.66 -8.66 8.95
CA ASN A 58 2.38 -9.75 9.61
C ASN A 58 3.47 -10.37 8.73
N ILE A 59 3.25 -10.48 7.41
CA ILE A 59 4.25 -10.98 6.45
C ILE A 59 5.48 -10.07 6.41
N LEU A 60 5.27 -8.78 6.65
CA LEU A 60 6.33 -7.77 6.69
C LEU A 60 6.92 -7.58 8.09
N ASP A 61 6.54 -8.44 9.05
CA ASP A 61 6.92 -8.36 10.47
C ASP A 61 6.55 -7.00 11.11
N MET A 62 5.38 -6.48 10.76
CA MET A 62 4.84 -5.22 11.26
C MET A 62 3.47 -5.42 11.89
N SER A 63 3.15 -4.63 12.91
CA SER A 63 1.76 -4.46 13.31
C SER A 63 0.96 -3.78 12.20
N LEU A 64 -0.36 -3.98 12.17
CA LEU A 64 -1.24 -3.28 11.23
C LEU A 64 -1.05 -1.75 11.29
N LYS A 65 -0.88 -1.21 12.49
CA LYS A 65 -0.67 0.23 12.68
C LYS A 65 0.64 0.68 12.02
N GLU A 66 1.75 0.01 12.28
CA GLU A 66 3.06 0.32 11.69
C GLU A 66 3.04 0.18 10.16
N PHE A 67 2.38 -0.84 9.63
CA PHE A 67 2.18 -1.01 8.20
C PHE A 67 1.40 0.15 7.60
N LEU A 68 0.28 0.53 8.22
CA LEU A 68 -0.53 1.64 7.71
C LEU A 68 0.24 2.96 7.78
N GLU A 69 0.93 3.24 8.88
CA GLU A 69 1.75 4.45 9.04
C GLU A 69 2.89 4.53 8.02
N SER A 70 3.65 3.46 7.83
CA SER A 70 4.74 3.41 6.84
C SER A 70 4.25 3.51 5.39
N SER A 71 3.01 3.10 5.14
CA SER A 71 2.39 3.13 3.81
C SER A 71 1.80 4.49 3.40
N LEU A 72 1.61 5.43 4.33
CA LEU A 72 0.85 6.67 4.09
C LEU A 72 1.38 7.49 2.91
N VAL A 73 2.70 7.57 2.76
CA VAL A 73 3.35 8.29 1.66
C VAL A 73 2.98 7.75 0.27
N TYR A 74 2.64 6.47 0.19
CA TYR A 74 2.25 5.80 -1.06
C TYR A 74 0.73 5.69 -1.23
N THR A 75 -0.03 5.71 -0.13
CA THR A 75 -1.47 5.43 -0.12
C THR A 75 -2.32 6.69 -0.09
N VAL A 76 -1.93 7.71 0.67
CA VAL A 76 -2.71 8.96 0.80
C VAL A 76 -2.86 9.69 -0.54
N PRO A 77 -1.81 9.88 -1.37
CA PRO A 77 -1.96 10.59 -2.64
C PRO A 77 -3.05 10.02 -3.57
N PRO A 78 -3.03 8.73 -3.95
CA PRO A 78 -4.06 8.19 -4.82
C PRO A 78 -5.46 8.19 -4.17
N LEU A 79 -5.56 7.95 -2.85
CA LEU A 79 -6.86 7.94 -2.16
C LEU A 79 -7.53 9.32 -2.10
N VAL A 80 -6.73 10.38 -1.88
CA VAL A 80 -7.23 11.76 -1.91
C VAL A 80 -7.73 12.12 -3.30
N LEU A 81 -7.00 11.76 -4.35
CA LEU A 81 -7.40 12.05 -5.74
C LEU A 81 -8.63 11.26 -6.20
N GLN A 82 -8.82 10.06 -5.66
CA GLN A 82 -10.00 9.24 -5.90
C GLN A 82 -11.20 9.65 -5.02
N CYS A 83 -11.03 10.61 -4.11
CA CYS A 83 -12.03 11.00 -3.11
C CYS A 83 -12.53 9.81 -2.26
N ASP A 84 -11.66 8.82 -2.00
CA ASP A 84 -12.03 7.63 -1.22
C ASP A 84 -11.95 7.91 0.29
N LEU A 85 -12.95 8.67 0.76
CA LEU A 85 -13.07 9.05 2.15
C LEU A 85 -13.26 7.84 3.07
N GLY A 86 -13.89 6.76 2.58
CA GLY A 86 -14.16 5.57 3.35
C GLY A 86 -12.88 4.85 3.77
N VAL A 87 -11.95 4.67 2.84
CA VAL A 87 -10.63 4.09 3.12
C VAL A 87 -9.81 5.04 4.00
N LEU A 88 -9.79 6.34 3.69
CA LEU A 88 -9.05 7.33 4.48
C LEU A 88 -9.51 7.39 5.95
N GLN A 89 -10.82 7.33 6.20
CA GLN A 89 -11.37 7.24 7.56
C GLN A 89 -11.06 5.89 8.23
N ALA A 90 -11.00 4.80 7.47
CA ALA A 90 -10.58 3.51 8.01
C ALA A 90 -9.11 3.54 8.44
N ILE A 91 -8.22 4.13 7.64
CA ILE A 91 -6.81 4.33 7.98
C ILE A 91 -6.71 5.15 9.27
N ALA A 92 -7.33 6.33 9.31
CA ALA A 92 -7.29 7.26 10.45
C ALA A 92 -7.68 6.59 11.78
N ARG A 93 -8.73 5.76 11.76
CA ARG A 93 -9.16 4.97 12.92
C ARG A 93 -8.15 3.92 13.36
N ASN A 94 -7.49 3.25 12.42
CA ASN A 94 -6.53 2.18 12.74
C ASN A 94 -5.17 2.71 13.21
N VAL A 95 -4.76 3.90 12.75
CA VAL A 95 -3.54 4.56 13.22
C VAL A 95 -3.76 5.45 14.45
N ASP A 96 -5.01 5.62 14.87
CA ASP A 96 -5.43 6.49 15.98
C ASP A 96 -4.98 7.95 15.79
N ARG A 97 -5.27 8.50 14.61
CA ARG A 97 -4.90 9.88 14.24
C ARG A 97 -6.07 10.59 13.57
N ASN A 98 -6.07 11.91 13.67
CA ASN A 98 -7.04 12.74 12.96
C ASN A 98 -6.80 12.65 11.44
N LEU A 99 -7.87 12.44 10.67
CA LEU A 99 -7.82 12.38 9.21
C LEU A 99 -7.20 13.64 8.59
N ASP A 100 -7.58 14.82 9.07
CA ASP A 100 -7.09 16.10 8.54
C ASP A 100 -5.58 16.23 8.72
N ALA A 101 -5.05 15.75 9.86
CA ALA A 101 -3.61 15.72 10.11
C ALA A 101 -2.90 14.79 9.12
N ILE A 102 -3.44 13.58 8.90
CA ILE A 102 -2.88 12.61 7.94
C ILE A 102 -2.81 13.22 6.54
N VAL A 103 -3.90 13.82 6.06
CA VAL A 103 -3.95 14.41 4.72
C VAL A 103 -3.01 15.60 4.62
N THR A 104 -3.03 16.49 5.61
CA THR A 104 -2.22 17.73 5.61
C THR A 104 -0.72 17.43 5.57
N GLU A 105 -0.25 16.47 6.37
CA GLU A 105 1.16 16.07 6.38
C GLU A 105 1.64 15.49 5.04
N HIS A 106 0.73 14.90 4.27
CA HIS A 106 1.04 14.28 2.99
C HIS A 106 0.63 15.13 1.77
N LEU A 107 0.21 16.39 1.97
CA LEU A 107 -0.17 17.28 0.88
C LEU A 107 0.94 17.45 -0.16
N GLY A 108 2.21 17.53 0.28
CA GLY A 108 3.34 17.59 -0.64
C GLY A 108 3.41 16.38 -1.59
N ALA A 109 3.15 15.18 -1.06
CA ALA A 109 3.10 13.95 -1.86
C ALA A 109 1.86 13.91 -2.78
N VAL A 110 0.71 14.43 -2.32
CA VAL A 110 -0.50 14.60 -3.14
C VAL A 110 -0.20 15.50 -4.33
N TYR A 111 0.40 16.69 -4.11
CA TYR A 111 0.74 17.62 -5.18
C TYR A 111 1.75 17.02 -6.16
N ALA A 112 2.81 16.36 -5.65
CA ALA A 112 3.78 15.69 -6.50
C ALA A 112 3.12 14.62 -7.38
N HIS A 113 2.19 13.84 -6.82
CA HIS A 113 1.45 12.81 -7.55
C HIS A 113 0.59 13.41 -8.66
N VAL A 114 -0.10 14.53 -8.40
CA VAL A 114 -0.88 15.26 -9.41
C VAL A 114 0.01 15.77 -10.54
N LEU A 115 1.15 16.38 -10.20
CA LEU A 115 2.07 16.92 -11.21
C LEU A 115 2.61 15.81 -12.11
N LEU A 116 3.06 14.70 -11.53
CA LEU A 116 3.59 13.56 -12.28
C LEU A 116 2.52 12.83 -13.11
N GLN A 117 1.26 12.84 -12.69
CA GLN A 117 0.16 12.30 -13.50
C GLN A 117 -0.24 13.23 -14.67
N ASN A 118 -0.03 14.54 -14.53
CA ASN A 118 -0.33 15.53 -15.56
C ASN A 118 0.85 15.81 -16.50
N GLU A 119 2.06 15.40 -16.13
CA GLU A 119 3.18 15.30 -17.06
C GLU A 119 2.93 14.12 -18.02
N ASP A 120 2.12 14.39 -19.04
CA ASP A 120 1.97 13.53 -20.19
C ASP A 120 3.37 13.21 -20.77
N PRO A 121 3.84 11.95 -20.78
CA PRO A 121 5.13 11.59 -21.37
C PRO A 121 5.18 11.83 -22.89
N LYS A 122 4.07 12.28 -23.49
CA LYS A 122 3.98 12.70 -24.88
C LYS A 122 3.30 14.06 -24.93
N GLY A 123 4.08 15.15 -24.93
CA GLY A 123 3.58 16.49 -25.23
C GLY A 123 2.74 16.51 -26.51
N LYS A 124 1.41 16.43 -26.36
CA LYS A 124 0.44 16.83 -27.36
C LYS A 124 -0.21 18.10 -26.85
N HIS A 125 0.51 19.20 -27.02
CA HIS A 125 -0.14 20.50 -27.17
C HIS A 125 -1.06 20.43 -28.40
N GLN A 126 -2.34 20.14 -28.19
CA GLN A 126 -3.35 20.57 -29.14
C GLN A 126 -3.45 22.08 -29.02
N LYS A 127 -2.74 22.77 -29.91
CA LYS A 127 -3.04 24.16 -30.24
C LYS A 127 -4.46 24.19 -30.81
N LYS A 128 -5.36 24.93 -30.17
CA LYS A 128 -6.52 25.51 -30.84
C LYS A 128 -6.10 26.82 -31.49
#